data_AF-A0A849HM81-F1
#
_entry.id   AF-A0A849HM81-F1
#
_cell.length_a   1.000
_cell.length_b   1.000
_cell.length_c   1.000
_cell.angle_alpha   90.00
_cell.angle_beta   90.00
_cell.angle_gamma   90.00
#
_symmetry.space_group_name_H-M   'P 1'
#
loop_
_entity.id
_entity.type
_entity.pdbx_description
1 polymer ?
#
loop_
_entity_poly.entity_id
_entity_poly.type
_entity_poly.pdbx_seq_one_letter_code
_entity_poly.pdbx_strand_id
1 'polypeptide(L)'
;PAAPRGPTATPGSSPQPCSAFPCPASFLIGIDAAGNPCRFTELGNTGHGWRRGTRDRVLIERPSHGALTPADLPIPPESDLNLSVVDVARPAGAVLATESWLRELLVGGEPLLLVTTATMPGLRRLETTLALLADHRNVSSAVVAVLGPRLARWPGQVRHSTGPRTSALEETGRLVAIPCDRRLAVTGPDTAPLPSAVVAAATTALELMPAADLKSPAAPFSARKGSTPR
;
A
#
# COMPACT_ATOMS: atom_id res chain seq x y z
N PRO A 1 -49.79 4.57 43.86
CA PRO A 1 -49.73 5.14 42.49
C PRO A 1 -48.68 6.25 42.47
N ALA A 2 -47.60 6.02 41.73
CA ALA A 2 -46.32 6.73 41.83
C ALA A 2 -46.28 8.05 41.05
N ALA A 3 -45.32 8.91 41.43
CA ALA A 3 -44.77 10.02 40.65
C ALA A 3 -43.30 9.67 40.27
N PRO A 4 -42.48 10.53 39.62
CA PRO A 4 -42.60 11.15 38.29
C PRO A 4 -41.25 11.11 37.46
N ARG A 5 -41.24 11.76 36.28
CA ARG A 5 -40.09 12.28 35.46
C ARG A 5 -39.30 11.30 34.55
N GLY A 6 -39.19 11.62 33.25
CA GLY A 6 -38.26 11.00 32.28
C GLY A 6 -36.87 11.69 32.29
N PRO A 7 -36.08 11.68 31.19
CA PRO A 7 -36.04 10.81 30.01
C PRO A 7 -34.60 10.27 29.69
N THR A 8 -34.40 9.16 28.97
CA THR A 8 -33.22 8.96 28.07
C THR A 8 -33.17 7.62 27.31
N ALA A 9 -32.77 7.74 26.02
CA ALA A 9 -31.97 6.82 25.20
C ALA A 9 -32.60 5.58 24.53
N THR A 10 -32.89 5.71 23.24
CA THR A 10 -32.56 4.71 22.18
C THR A 10 -31.58 5.41 21.22
N PRO A 11 -30.61 4.72 20.58
CA PRO A 11 -30.91 3.76 19.51
C PRO A 11 -30.08 2.47 19.54
N GLY A 12 -30.71 1.35 19.21
CA GLY A 12 -30.02 0.17 18.69
C GLY A 12 -29.70 0.41 17.21
N SER A 13 -28.42 0.51 16.88
CA SER A 13 -27.95 0.46 15.49
C SER A 13 -27.23 -0.86 15.28
N SER A 14 -27.87 -1.77 14.54
CA SER A 14 -27.21 -2.95 14.00
C SER A 14 -26.05 -2.52 13.08
N PRO A 15 -24.91 -3.22 13.07
CA PRO A 15 -23.85 -2.96 12.11
C PRO A 15 -24.35 -3.41 10.72
N GLN A 16 -24.65 -2.46 9.84
CA GLN A 16 -24.87 -2.77 8.44
C GLN A 16 -23.53 -3.09 7.77
N PRO A 17 -23.47 -4.09 6.87
CA PRO A 17 -22.25 -4.41 6.16
C PRO A 17 -21.82 -3.23 5.29
N CYS A 18 -20.54 -2.89 5.40
CA CYS A 18 -19.88 -1.78 4.69
C CYS A 18 -20.27 -1.80 3.21
N SER A 19 -20.98 -0.75 2.80
CA SER A 19 -21.28 -0.46 1.41
C SER A 19 -19.98 -0.16 0.67
N ALA A 20 -19.71 -0.93 -0.39
CA ALA A 20 -18.59 -0.74 -1.29
C ALA A 20 -18.51 0.72 -1.79
N PHE A 21 -17.37 1.36 -1.54
CA PHE A 21 -17.12 2.77 -1.82
C PHE A 21 -16.48 2.91 -3.21
N PRO A 22 -17.00 3.76 -4.11
CA PRO A 22 -16.37 4.02 -5.39
C PRO A 22 -15.31 5.11 -5.22
N CYS A 23 -14.03 4.78 -5.42
CA CYS A 23 -12.96 5.79 -5.44
C CYS A 23 -12.44 5.97 -6.87
N PRO A 24 -12.40 7.20 -7.43
CA PRO A 24 -11.94 7.45 -8.79
C PRO A 24 -10.43 7.67 -8.92
N ALA A 25 -9.65 7.51 -7.84
CA ALA A 25 -8.19 7.61 -7.89
C ALA A 25 -7.54 6.26 -8.20
N SER A 26 -6.55 6.26 -9.09
CA SER A 26 -5.65 5.11 -9.24
C SER A 26 -4.83 4.95 -7.95
N PHE A 27 -4.91 3.80 -7.28
CA PHE A 27 -4.14 3.54 -6.05
C PHE A 27 -2.87 2.73 -6.32
N LEU A 28 -1.80 3.09 -5.63
CA LEU A 28 -0.61 2.25 -5.51
C LEU A 28 -0.36 1.98 -4.03
N ILE A 29 -0.32 0.70 -3.67
CA ILE A 29 -0.10 0.28 -2.29
C ILE A 29 1.38 -0.01 -2.09
N GLY A 30 2.01 0.64 -1.12
CA GLY A 30 3.38 0.38 -0.69
C GLY A 30 3.41 -0.47 0.58
N ILE A 31 4.03 -1.66 0.54
CA ILE A 31 4.29 -2.48 1.74
C ILE A 31 5.79 -2.67 1.93
N ASP A 32 6.27 -2.37 3.13
CA ASP A 32 7.64 -2.69 3.51
C ASP A 32 7.73 -4.12 4.07
N ALA A 33 8.26 -5.03 3.25
CA ALA A 33 8.53 -6.41 3.65
C ALA A 33 9.82 -6.53 4.50
N ALA A 34 10.71 -5.54 4.45
CA ALA A 34 11.93 -5.53 5.26
C ALA A 34 11.67 -5.05 6.71
N GLY A 35 10.56 -4.34 6.96
CA GLY A 35 10.16 -3.88 8.31
C GLY A 35 11.05 -2.77 8.87
N ASN A 36 11.65 -1.94 8.00
CA ASN A 36 12.49 -0.83 8.37
C ASN A 36 11.66 0.46 8.49
N PRO A 37 11.79 1.24 9.58
CA PRO A 37 11.08 2.51 9.69
C PRO A 37 11.63 3.50 8.65
N CYS A 38 10.86 3.75 7.60
CA CYS A 38 11.15 4.82 6.64
C CYS A 38 10.85 6.18 7.27
N ARG A 39 11.76 7.15 7.17
CA ARG A 39 11.59 8.49 7.73
C ARG A 39 11.38 9.49 6.60
N PHE A 40 10.27 10.22 6.62
CA PHE A 40 9.94 11.23 5.61
C PHE A 40 9.75 12.59 6.26
N THR A 41 10.51 13.58 5.81
CA THR A 41 10.50 14.95 6.34
C THR A 41 9.45 15.82 5.62
N GLU A 42 9.02 15.41 4.41
CA GLU A 42 8.02 16.14 3.60
C GLU A 42 6.56 15.89 3.98
N LEU A 43 6.27 14.92 4.85
CA LEU A 43 4.90 14.59 5.21
C LEU A 43 4.44 15.42 6.43
N GLY A 44 3.55 16.38 6.18
CA GLY A 44 2.88 17.17 7.21
C GLY A 44 1.81 16.34 7.95
N ASN A 45 1.51 16.70 9.19
CA ASN A 45 0.42 16.09 9.95
C ASN A 45 -0.91 16.74 9.54
N THR A 46 -1.90 15.96 9.11
CA THR A 46 -3.22 16.50 8.75
C THR A 46 -4.22 16.49 9.91
N GLY A 47 -3.83 15.99 11.09
CA GLY A 47 -4.71 15.92 12.26
C GLY A 47 -5.74 14.79 12.23
N HIS A 48 -5.86 14.06 11.11
CA HIS A 48 -6.83 12.97 10.90
C HIS A 48 -6.17 11.59 10.86
N GLY A 49 -5.08 11.37 11.60
CA GLY A 49 -4.40 10.08 11.63
C GLY A 49 -3.53 9.78 10.39
N TRP A 50 -3.40 10.70 9.43
CA TRP A 50 -2.53 10.59 8.26
C TRP A 50 -1.46 11.68 8.24
N ARG A 51 -0.28 11.30 7.77
CA ARG A 51 0.74 12.23 7.31
C ARG A 51 0.66 12.30 5.79
N ARG A 52 0.47 13.51 5.27
CA ARG A 52 0.23 13.76 3.85
C ARG A 52 1.32 14.67 3.30
N GLY A 53 1.78 14.35 2.10
CA GLY A 53 2.67 15.21 1.32
C GLY A 53 2.31 15.11 -0.15
N THR A 54 2.66 16.14 -0.89
CA THR A 54 2.40 16.23 -2.32
C THR A 54 3.71 16.47 -3.05
N ARG A 55 3.94 15.76 -4.14
CA ARG A 55 5.02 16.07 -5.07
C ARG A 55 4.48 16.11 -6.49
N ASP A 56 4.37 17.32 -7.02
CA ASP A 56 3.68 17.65 -8.27
C ASP A 56 2.24 17.11 -8.29
N ARG A 57 2.00 16.02 -9.02
CA ARG A 57 0.68 15.41 -9.21
C ARG A 57 0.46 14.15 -8.37
N VAL A 58 1.40 13.81 -7.48
CA VAL A 58 1.34 12.60 -6.67
C VAL A 58 1.01 12.96 -5.23
N LEU A 59 -0.06 12.33 -4.71
CA LEU A 59 -0.38 12.35 -3.29
C LEU A 59 0.31 11.18 -2.61
N ILE A 60 1.04 11.46 -1.53
CA ILE A 60 1.64 10.43 -0.67
C ILE A 60 0.96 10.48 0.69
N GLU A 61 0.38 9.36 1.08
CA GLU A 61 -0.32 9.21 2.34
C GLU A 61 0.29 8.09 3.15
N ARG A 62 0.62 8.40 4.40
CA ARG A 62 1.13 7.44 5.36
C ARG A 62 0.39 7.55 6.70
N PRO A 63 0.09 6.44 7.37
CA PRO A 63 -0.39 6.48 8.75
C PRO A 63 0.46 7.34 9.68
N SER A 64 -0.17 8.25 10.41
CA SER A 64 0.46 8.93 11.54
C SER A 64 0.74 7.93 12.65
N HIS A 65 1.83 8.13 13.40
CA HIS A 65 2.12 7.32 14.57
C HIS A 65 1.03 7.55 15.64
N GLY A 66 0.06 6.63 15.72
CA GLY A 66 -1.07 6.71 16.64
C GLY A 66 -2.07 5.55 16.47
N ALA A 67 -2.31 5.09 15.24
CA ALA A 67 -3.11 3.89 15.01
C ALA A 67 -2.37 2.65 15.51
N LEU A 68 -3.01 1.82 16.34
CA LEU A 68 -2.39 0.61 16.91
C LEU A 68 -2.58 -0.59 15.97
N THR A 69 -3.72 -0.68 15.30
CA THR A 69 -4.09 -1.74 14.37
C THR A 69 -4.45 -1.17 12.97
N PRO A 70 -4.47 -2.01 11.92
CA PRO A 70 -4.96 -1.60 10.60
C PRO A 70 -6.42 -1.12 10.59
N ALA A 71 -7.26 -1.62 11.50
CA ALA A 71 -8.66 -1.19 11.63
C ALA A 71 -8.79 0.24 12.19
N ASP A 72 -7.79 0.70 12.96
CA ASP A 72 -7.78 2.06 13.54
C ASP A 72 -7.36 3.12 12.52
N LEU A 73 -6.95 2.72 11.31
CA LEU A 73 -6.56 3.65 10.27
C LEU A 73 -7.81 4.23 9.60
N PRO A 74 -8.01 5.55 9.65
CA PRO A 74 -9.12 6.15 8.92
C PRO A 74 -8.89 5.99 7.42
N ILE A 75 -9.98 5.92 6.65
CA ILE A 75 -9.89 5.95 5.20
C ILE A 75 -9.28 7.31 4.79
N PRO A 76 -8.29 7.35 3.88
CA PRO A 76 -7.76 8.62 3.41
C PRO A 76 -8.86 9.45 2.72
N PRO A 77 -8.92 10.78 2.92
CA PRO A 77 -9.91 11.60 2.25
C PRO A 77 -9.66 11.62 0.75
N GLU A 78 -10.75 11.67 -0.03
CA GLU A 78 -10.69 11.72 -1.49
C GLU A 78 -9.74 12.82 -1.99
N SER A 79 -9.12 12.54 -3.13
CA SER A 79 -8.14 13.40 -3.76
C SER A 79 -8.47 13.56 -5.22
N ASP A 80 -8.41 14.80 -5.71
CA ASP A 80 -8.57 15.13 -7.13
C ASP A 80 -7.32 14.79 -7.97
N LEU A 81 -6.29 14.20 -7.35
CA LEU A 81 -5.05 13.83 -8.01
C LEU A 81 -5.16 12.47 -8.72
N ASN A 82 -4.51 12.37 -9.88
CA ASN A 82 -4.60 11.20 -10.76
C ASN A 82 -4.03 9.91 -10.16
N LEU A 83 -3.12 10.01 -9.18
CA LEU A 83 -2.48 8.88 -8.52
C LEU A 83 -2.39 9.12 -7.01
N SER A 84 -2.93 8.18 -6.23
CA SER A 84 -2.79 8.13 -4.78
C SER A 84 -1.90 6.97 -4.37
N VAL A 85 -0.87 7.24 -3.56
CA VAL A 85 0.01 6.22 -3.01
C VAL A 85 -0.31 6.02 -1.52
N VAL A 86 -0.78 4.82 -1.18
CA VAL A 86 -1.05 4.41 0.21
C VAL A 86 0.14 3.61 0.70
N ASP A 87 0.97 4.24 1.52
CA ASP A 87 2.06 3.56 2.21
C ASP A 87 1.53 2.94 3.50
N VAL A 88 1.39 1.62 3.49
CA VAL A 88 0.80 0.83 4.57
C VAL A 88 1.66 0.89 5.83
N ALA A 89 2.98 1.09 5.70
CA ALA A 89 3.96 1.12 6.80
C ALA A 89 3.80 -0.04 7.81
N ARG A 90 3.25 -1.19 7.39
CA ARG A 90 2.95 -2.37 8.21
C ARG A 90 3.27 -3.65 7.42
N PRO A 91 3.67 -4.75 8.09
CA PRO A 91 3.82 -6.04 7.43
C PRO A 91 2.48 -6.54 6.87
N ALA A 92 2.49 -7.15 5.67
CA ALA A 92 1.29 -7.66 5.02
C ALA A 92 0.48 -8.61 5.91
N GLY A 93 1.13 -9.50 6.67
CA GLY A 93 0.45 -10.43 7.56
C GLY A 93 -0.39 -9.74 8.65
N ALA A 94 0.06 -8.59 9.16
CA ALA A 94 -0.71 -7.84 10.16
C ALA A 94 -1.99 -7.21 9.54
N VAL A 95 -1.88 -6.72 8.31
CA VAL A 95 -3.01 -6.17 7.53
C VAL A 95 -4.00 -7.28 7.19
N LEU A 96 -3.52 -8.40 6.68
CA LEU A 96 -4.34 -9.55 6.32
C LEU A 96 -5.00 -10.22 7.53
N ALA A 97 -4.46 -10.09 8.73
CA ALA A 97 -5.07 -10.62 9.95
C ALA A 97 -6.22 -9.75 10.49
N THR A 98 -6.42 -8.53 9.96
CA THR A 98 -7.37 -7.55 10.50
C THR A 98 -8.42 -7.18 9.45
N GLU A 99 -9.70 -7.34 9.75
CA GLU A 99 -10.77 -6.82 8.89
C GLU A 99 -10.72 -5.29 8.89
N SER A 100 -10.42 -4.71 7.73
CA SER A 100 -10.21 -3.27 7.55
C SER A 100 -10.29 -2.92 6.07
N TRP A 101 -10.59 -1.66 5.75
CA TRP A 101 -10.52 -1.15 4.37
C TRP A 101 -9.12 -1.36 3.75
N LEU A 102 -8.07 -1.36 4.57
CA LEU A 102 -6.70 -1.60 4.10
C LEU A 102 -6.48 -3.05 3.65
N ARG A 103 -7.14 -3.99 4.34
CA ARG A 103 -7.19 -5.39 3.90
C ARG A 103 -7.94 -5.51 2.58
N GLU A 104 -9.09 -4.84 2.44
CA GLU A 104 -9.86 -4.84 1.19
C GLU A 104 -9.03 -4.28 0.02
N LEU A 105 -8.31 -3.17 0.24
CA LEU A 105 -7.40 -2.59 -0.75
C LEU A 105 -6.27 -3.57 -1.12
N LEU A 106 -5.69 -4.23 -0.11
CA LEU A 106 -4.58 -5.18 -0.30
C LEU A 106 -5.02 -6.44 -1.05
N VAL A 107 -6.20 -6.99 -0.73
CA VAL A 107 -6.76 -8.20 -1.37
C VAL A 107 -7.37 -7.88 -2.74
N GLY A 108 -7.74 -6.62 -2.96
CA GLY A 108 -8.33 -6.14 -4.20
C GLY A 108 -7.39 -6.13 -5.41
N GLY A 109 -7.90 -5.56 -6.50
CA GLY A 109 -7.23 -5.49 -7.80
C GLY A 109 -6.23 -4.35 -7.95
N GLU A 110 -6.03 -3.54 -6.91
CA GLU A 110 -5.16 -2.37 -6.99
C GLU A 110 -3.69 -2.74 -7.23
N PRO A 111 -2.94 -1.91 -7.98
CA PRO A 111 -1.50 -2.05 -8.12
C PRO A 111 -0.77 -2.15 -6.76
N LEU A 112 0.11 -3.16 -6.65
CA LEU A 112 0.86 -3.45 -5.43
C LEU A 112 2.36 -3.31 -5.66
N LEU A 113 3.00 -2.43 -4.89
CA LEU A 113 4.44 -2.30 -4.76
C LEU A 113 4.91 -2.88 -3.42
N LEU A 114 5.73 -3.93 -3.48
CA LEU A 114 6.44 -4.43 -2.31
C LEU A 114 7.83 -3.83 -2.27
N VAL A 115 8.25 -3.34 -1.11
CA VAL A 115 9.59 -2.80 -0.90
C VAL A 115 10.35 -3.76 0.02
N THR A 116 11.58 -4.10 -0.36
CA THR A 116 12.49 -4.86 0.49
C THR A 116 13.93 -4.38 0.31
N THR A 117 14.86 -5.00 1.03
CA THR A 117 16.31 -4.76 0.91
C THR A 117 17.00 -5.99 0.32
N ALA A 118 18.09 -5.78 -0.43
CA ALA A 118 18.93 -6.84 -1.00
C ALA A 118 19.79 -7.54 0.08
N THR A 119 19.12 -8.12 1.07
CA THR A 119 19.71 -8.85 2.20
C THR A 119 19.02 -10.20 2.33
N MET A 120 19.69 -11.20 2.91
CA MET A 120 19.06 -12.51 3.12
C MET A 120 17.77 -12.41 3.97
N PRO A 121 17.73 -11.65 5.09
CA PRO A 121 16.50 -11.48 5.84
C PRO A 121 15.41 -10.75 5.04
N GLY A 122 15.77 -9.73 4.25
CA GLY A 122 14.83 -8.99 3.41
C GLY A 122 14.17 -9.86 2.35
N LEU A 123 14.95 -10.71 1.66
CA LEU A 123 14.42 -11.60 0.62
C LEU A 123 13.63 -12.77 1.20
N ARG A 124 14.04 -13.31 2.36
CA ARG A 124 13.24 -14.33 3.06
C ARG A 124 11.89 -13.78 3.49
N ARG A 125 11.86 -12.57 4.06
CA ARG A 125 10.60 -11.90 4.44
C ARG A 125 9.72 -11.57 3.24
N LEU A 126 10.34 -11.16 2.13
CA LEU A 126 9.63 -10.95 0.87
C LEU A 126 8.96 -12.26 0.41
N GLU A 127 9.68 -13.37 0.37
CA GLU A 127 9.11 -14.65 -0.06
C GLU A 127 7.95 -15.09 0.83
N THR A 128 8.08 -14.95 2.16
CA THR A 128 6.98 -15.21 3.09
C THR A 128 5.79 -14.28 2.84
N THR A 129 6.04 -13.00 2.57
CA THR A 129 4.99 -12.01 2.26
C THR A 129 4.27 -12.35 0.96
N LEU A 130 5.00 -12.72 -0.09
CA LEU A 130 4.44 -13.17 -1.37
C LEU A 130 3.63 -14.47 -1.20
N ALA A 131 4.08 -15.38 -0.34
CA ALA A 131 3.33 -16.60 -0.03
C ALA A 131 1.99 -16.27 0.64
N LEU A 132 1.99 -15.42 1.65
CA LEU A 132 0.76 -14.97 2.33
C LEU A 132 -0.21 -14.25 1.39
N LEU A 133 0.31 -13.38 0.51
CA LEU A 133 -0.53 -12.66 -0.44
C LEU A 133 -1.10 -13.57 -1.54
N ALA A 134 -0.40 -14.63 -1.91
CA ALA A 134 -0.84 -15.56 -2.96
C ALA A 134 -2.16 -16.27 -2.61
N ASP A 135 -2.46 -16.43 -1.32
CA ASP A 135 -3.72 -17.02 -0.85
C ASP A 135 -4.93 -16.08 -1.04
N HIS A 136 -4.67 -14.81 -1.34
CA HIS A 136 -5.69 -13.76 -1.41
C HIS A 136 -5.75 -13.04 -2.76
N ARG A 137 -4.64 -12.96 -3.51
CA ARG A 137 -4.56 -12.23 -4.77
C ARG A 137 -3.50 -12.80 -5.72
N ASN A 138 -3.58 -12.42 -6.99
CA ASN A 138 -2.56 -12.77 -7.97
C ASN A 138 -1.26 -11.97 -7.76
N VAL A 139 -0.30 -12.56 -7.04
CA VAL A 139 1.00 -11.95 -6.75
C VAL A 139 1.92 -11.80 -7.96
N SER A 140 1.67 -12.49 -9.07
CA SER A 140 2.46 -12.34 -10.31
C SER A 140 2.27 -10.97 -10.97
N SER A 141 1.25 -10.21 -10.57
CA SER A 141 1.03 -8.83 -11.01
C SER A 141 1.74 -7.78 -10.13
N ALA A 142 2.27 -8.19 -8.97
CA ALA A 142 2.95 -7.27 -8.06
C ALA A 142 4.32 -6.85 -8.63
N VAL A 143 4.75 -5.64 -8.30
CA VAL A 143 6.12 -5.18 -8.57
C VAL A 143 6.87 -5.13 -7.25
N VAL A 144 8.13 -5.53 -7.26
CA VAL A 144 8.99 -5.53 -6.07
C VAL A 144 10.15 -4.57 -6.28
N ALA A 145 10.22 -3.54 -5.46
CA ALA A 145 11.36 -2.65 -5.34
C ALA A 145 12.36 -3.20 -4.32
N VAL A 146 13.58 -3.51 -4.75
CA VAL A 146 14.65 -3.98 -3.88
C VAL A 146 15.70 -2.90 -3.69
N LEU A 147 15.80 -2.37 -2.48
CA LEU A 147 16.85 -1.43 -2.09
C LEU A 147 18.20 -2.16 -2.02
N GLY A 148 19.16 -1.74 -2.83
CA GLY A 148 20.50 -2.30 -2.82
C GLY A 148 21.22 -2.28 -4.17
N PRO A 149 22.30 -3.06 -4.31
CA PRO A 149 22.99 -3.19 -5.59
C PRO A 149 22.06 -3.80 -6.65
N ARG A 150 22.39 -3.55 -7.93
CA ARG A 150 21.72 -4.18 -9.08
C ARG A 150 21.65 -5.69 -8.90
N LEU A 151 20.55 -6.31 -9.33
CA LEU A 151 20.32 -7.76 -9.23
C LEU A 151 21.53 -8.57 -9.68
N ALA A 152 22.09 -8.22 -10.85
CA ALA A 152 23.30 -8.80 -11.43
C ALA A 152 24.49 -8.92 -10.45
N ARG A 153 24.61 -7.97 -9.51
CA ARG A 153 25.72 -7.84 -8.55
C ARG A 153 25.40 -8.38 -7.16
N TRP A 154 24.28 -9.07 -6.98
CA TRP A 154 23.94 -9.63 -5.68
C TRP A 154 24.98 -10.69 -5.27
N PRO A 155 25.47 -10.64 -4.01
CA PRO A 155 26.28 -11.70 -3.46
C PRO A 155 25.57 -13.04 -3.57
N GLY A 156 26.34 -14.11 -3.73
CA GLY A 156 25.80 -15.47 -3.85
C GLY A 156 24.79 -15.78 -2.73
N GLN A 157 25.11 -15.49 -1.46
CA GLN A 157 24.19 -15.80 -0.36
C GLN A 157 22.84 -15.07 -0.46
N VAL A 158 22.83 -13.84 -0.97
CA VAL A 158 21.61 -13.05 -1.20
C VAL A 158 20.80 -13.67 -2.33
N ARG A 159 21.44 -14.03 -3.45
CA ARG A 159 20.77 -14.75 -4.55
C ARG A 159 20.18 -16.08 -4.12
N HIS A 160 20.90 -16.88 -3.34
CA HIS A 160 20.38 -18.17 -2.85
C HIS A 160 19.23 -18.03 -1.84
N SER A 161 18.95 -16.81 -1.36
CA SER A 161 17.82 -16.54 -0.48
C SER A 161 16.53 -16.15 -1.21
N THR A 162 16.56 -16.03 -2.55
CA THR A 162 15.34 -15.86 -3.36
C THR A 162 14.56 -17.17 -3.40
N GLY A 163 13.28 -17.11 -3.02
CA GLY A 163 12.37 -18.25 -3.17
C GLY A 163 11.68 -18.28 -4.53
N PRO A 164 10.87 -19.31 -4.80
CA PRO A 164 10.25 -19.52 -6.11
C PRO A 164 9.36 -18.36 -6.57
N ARG A 165 8.64 -17.68 -5.66
CA ARG A 165 7.78 -16.55 -6.03
C ARG A 165 8.62 -15.32 -6.37
N THR A 166 9.66 -15.08 -5.59
CA THR A 166 10.63 -14.00 -5.88
C THR A 166 11.33 -14.24 -7.21
N SER A 167 11.74 -15.47 -7.51
CA SER A 167 12.33 -15.84 -8.80
C SER A 167 11.37 -15.65 -9.97
N ALA A 168 10.10 -16.05 -9.82
CA ALA A 168 9.09 -15.83 -10.87
C ALA A 168 8.89 -14.32 -11.16
N LEU A 169 8.99 -13.46 -10.15
CA LEU A 169 8.96 -12.00 -10.35
C LEU A 169 10.24 -11.47 -11.01
N GLU A 170 11.40 -12.06 -10.73
CA GLU A 170 12.65 -11.74 -11.44
C GLU A 170 12.56 -12.13 -12.92
N GLU A 171 12.08 -13.34 -13.22
CA GLU A 171 11.91 -13.87 -14.58
C GLU A 171 10.94 -13.04 -15.42
N THR A 172 9.89 -12.49 -14.78
CA THR A 172 8.92 -11.61 -15.44
C THR A 172 9.34 -10.14 -15.46
N GLY A 173 10.55 -9.81 -14.99
CA GLY A 173 11.07 -8.44 -14.98
C GLY A 173 10.39 -7.52 -13.97
N ARG A 174 9.64 -8.06 -13.01
CA ARG A 174 8.90 -7.31 -11.98
C ARG A 174 9.70 -7.07 -10.70
N LEU A 175 10.95 -7.52 -10.66
CA LEU A 175 11.91 -7.23 -9.58
C LEU A 175 12.82 -6.07 -10.00
N VAL A 176 12.64 -4.90 -9.38
CA VAL A 176 13.35 -3.66 -9.73
C VAL A 176 14.34 -3.31 -8.64
N ALA A 177 15.63 -3.19 -8.99
CA ALA A 177 16.65 -2.73 -8.04
C ALA A 177 16.65 -1.20 -7.92
N ILE A 178 16.43 -0.70 -6.70
CA ILE A 178 16.50 0.72 -6.37
C ILE A 178 17.87 1.00 -5.73
N PRO A 179 18.70 1.88 -6.31
CA PRO A 179 20.00 2.19 -5.76
C PRO A 179 19.87 2.92 -4.42
N CYS A 180 20.67 2.50 -3.43
CA CYS A 180 20.76 3.22 -2.16
C CYS A 180 21.51 4.55 -2.38
N ASP A 181 20.89 5.65 -1.94
CA ASP A 181 21.52 6.95 -1.88
C ASP A 181 21.84 7.31 -0.42
N ARG A 182 23.10 7.66 -0.14
CA ARG A 182 23.57 7.90 1.23
C ARG A 182 22.93 9.14 1.84
N ARG A 183 22.65 10.18 1.04
CA ARG A 183 21.99 11.40 1.51
C ARG A 183 20.57 11.06 1.91
N LEU A 184 19.80 10.45 1.01
CA LEU A 184 18.42 10.03 1.29
C LEU A 184 18.30 9.07 2.48
N ALA A 185 19.27 8.16 2.66
CA ALA A 185 19.28 7.26 3.82
C ALA A 185 19.44 8.01 5.16
N VAL A 186 20.10 9.16 5.16
CA VAL A 186 20.35 9.98 6.37
C VAL A 186 19.26 11.02 6.57
N THR A 187 18.91 11.77 5.52
CA THR A 187 18.00 12.92 5.59
C THR A 187 16.53 12.54 5.37
N GLY A 188 16.29 11.35 4.83
CA GLY A 188 15.04 11.05 4.15
C GLY A 188 14.89 11.90 2.88
N PRO A 189 13.80 11.71 2.13
CA PRO A 189 13.44 12.60 1.06
C PRO A 189 13.11 14.00 1.60
N ASP A 190 13.62 14.99 0.89
CA ASP A 190 13.51 16.42 1.18
C ASP A 190 13.17 17.17 -0.11
N THR A 191 13.01 18.49 0.01
CA THR A 191 12.63 19.35 -1.12
C THR A 191 13.70 19.42 -2.21
N ALA A 192 14.90 18.88 -1.98
CA ALA A 192 15.93 18.81 -3.01
C ALA A 192 15.52 17.82 -4.12
N PRO A 193 16.08 17.95 -5.33
CA PRO A 193 15.82 17.00 -6.40
C PRO A 193 16.27 15.59 -5.99
N LEU A 194 15.45 14.59 -6.36
CA LEU A 194 15.81 13.20 -6.16
C LEU A 194 16.97 12.81 -7.10
N PRO A 195 17.89 11.94 -6.68
CA PRO A 195 18.94 11.43 -7.55
C PRO A 195 18.35 10.77 -8.79
N SER A 196 18.89 11.09 -9.97
CA SER A 196 18.37 10.60 -11.26
C SER A 196 18.29 9.08 -11.35
N ALA A 197 19.24 8.37 -10.74
CA ALA A 197 19.25 6.91 -10.69
C ALA A 197 18.08 6.33 -9.87
N VAL A 198 17.65 7.02 -8.80
CA VAL A 198 16.48 6.65 -8.02
C VAL A 198 15.20 6.94 -8.80
N VAL A 199 15.13 8.10 -9.46
CA VAL A 199 13.99 8.48 -10.32
C VAL A 199 13.82 7.47 -11.45
N ALA A 200 14.88 7.13 -12.17
CA ALA A 200 14.83 6.16 -13.27
C ALA A 200 14.32 4.79 -12.81
N ALA A 201 14.81 4.30 -11.66
CA ALA A 201 14.38 3.02 -11.12
C ALA A 201 12.92 3.05 -10.64
N ALA A 202 12.46 4.16 -10.05
CA ALA A 202 11.07 4.36 -9.68
C ALA A 202 10.15 4.44 -10.92
N THR A 203 10.58 5.12 -11.98
CA THR A 203 9.85 5.16 -13.26
C THR A 203 9.66 3.77 -13.83
N THR A 204 10.72 2.95 -13.86
CA THR A 204 10.60 1.54 -14.29
C THR A 204 9.61 0.76 -13.42
N ALA A 205 9.64 0.94 -12.09
CA ALA A 205 8.68 0.27 -11.21
C ALA A 205 7.23 0.70 -11.49
N LEU A 206 6.99 1.98 -11.79
CA LEU A 206 5.67 2.50 -12.15
C LEU A 206 5.18 2.00 -13.51
N GLU A 207 6.05 1.92 -14.51
CA GLU A 207 5.72 1.40 -15.86
C GLU A 207 5.32 -0.09 -15.84
N LEU A 208 5.85 -0.85 -14.87
CA LEU A 208 5.54 -2.27 -14.67
C LEU A 208 4.24 -2.51 -13.91
N MET A 209 3.72 -1.47 -13.24
CA MET A 209 2.41 -1.59 -12.60
C MET A 209 1.37 -1.77 -13.70
N PRO A 210 0.38 -2.67 -13.49
CA PRO A 210 -0.78 -2.67 -14.37
C PRO A 210 -1.30 -1.25 -14.42
N ALA A 211 -1.66 -0.76 -15.61
CA ALA A 211 -2.26 0.54 -15.76
C ALA A 211 -3.52 0.55 -14.88
N ALA A 212 -3.39 1.11 -13.68
CA ALA A 212 -4.51 1.80 -13.10
C ALA A 212 -4.94 2.78 -14.19
N ASP A 213 -6.22 2.78 -14.53
CA ASP A 213 -6.73 3.59 -15.63
C ASP A 213 -6.54 5.06 -15.26
N LEU A 214 -5.32 5.58 -15.46
CA LEU A 214 -4.86 6.93 -15.11
C LEU A 214 -5.58 7.98 -15.99
N LYS A 215 -6.51 7.52 -16.86
CA LYS A 215 -7.26 8.34 -17.79
C LYS A 215 -8.56 7.66 -18.27
N SER A 216 -9.52 7.41 -17.38
CA SER A 216 -10.96 7.49 -17.72
C SER A 216 -11.84 7.53 -16.47
N PRO A 217 -12.88 8.39 -16.42
CA PRO A 217 -13.92 8.27 -15.41
C PRO A 217 -14.62 6.93 -15.63
N ALA A 218 -14.40 5.97 -14.74
CA ALA A 218 -15.09 4.69 -14.78
C ALA A 218 -16.60 4.93 -14.81
N ALA A 219 -17.28 4.39 -15.83
CA ALA A 219 -18.73 4.46 -15.94
C ALA A 219 -19.38 3.86 -14.69
N PRO A 220 -20.50 4.43 -14.20
CA PRO A 220 -21.16 3.95 -13.00
C PRO A 220 -21.56 2.48 -13.17
N PHE A 221 -21.09 1.64 -12.26
CA PHE A 221 -21.51 0.24 -12.17
C PHE A 221 -23.01 0.21 -11.86
N SER A 222 -23.81 -0.20 -12.85
CA SER A 222 -25.27 -0.31 -12.68
C SER A 222 -25.60 -1.43 -11.71
N ALA A 223 -26.15 -1.05 -10.57
CA ALA A 223 -26.75 -1.97 -9.61
C ALA A 223 -27.81 -2.85 -10.28
N ARG A 224 -27.56 -4.15 -10.39
CA ARG A 224 -28.65 -5.11 -10.61
C ARG A 224 -29.56 -5.06 -9.39
N LYS A 225 -30.72 -4.43 -9.54
CA LYS A 225 -31.80 -4.50 -8.54
C LYS A 225 -32.17 -5.97 -8.34
N GLY A 226 -32.00 -6.45 -7.10
CA GLY A 226 -32.44 -7.77 -6.68
C GLY A 226 -33.94 -7.92 -6.88
N SER A 227 -34.32 -9.01 -7.55
CA SER A 227 -35.68 -9.51 -7.69
C SER A 227 -36.15 -10.03 -6.32
N THR A 228 -37.21 -9.44 -5.78
CA THR A 228 -37.92 -9.91 -4.58
C THR A 228 -38.61 -11.24 -4.89
N PRO A 229 -38.48 -12.31 -4.07
CA PRO A 229 -39.32 -13.49 -4.19
C PRO A 229 -40.70 -13.18 -3.60
N ARG A 230 -41.73 -13.76 -4.21
CA ARG A 230 -43.14 -13.71 -3.76
C ARG A 230 -43.51 -15.03 -3.11
#